data_AF-A0A943K585-F1
#
_entry.id   AF-A0A943K585-F1
#
_cell.length_a   1.000
_cell.length_b   1.000
_cell.length_c   1.000
_cell.angle_alpha   90.00
_cell.angle_beta   90.00
_cell.angle_gamma   90.00
#
_symmetry.space_group_name_H-M   'P 1'
#
loop_
_entity.id
_entity.type
_entity.pdbx_description
1 polymer ?
#
loop_
_entity_poly.entity_id
_entity_poly.type
_entity_poly.pdbx_seq_one_letter_code
_entity_poly.pdbx_strand_id
1 'polypeptide(L)'
;MRADKYFAGKFGSRTKAAEELTAGRILKNGKVLLPKDEVSDGDEFTFLPAAERFVSGGGYKLSAALKAFSFDCAGKTFADIGASTGGFTDCLLQNGAKQVFAIDVGESLLDESLKNDVRVIEMENVNARYLQASDFPCGLDGIVADVSFISLKHIFPVISAILQEGKDAFTLIKPQFECEKQGIGKSGIVKKTEHKKIVKKVLVFAAESGLEPLEITNAPIKKGKNIEYVLHLKKNGATDLQNTISKARNERILNEIDRILKTDTENK
;
A
#
# COMPACT_ATOMS: atom_id res chain seq x y z
N MET A 1 34.89 -11.92 -19.69
CA MET A 1 34.31 -10.58 -19.98
C MET A 1 33.74 -10.00 -18.69
N ARG A 2 33.71 -8.68 -18.48
CA ARG A 2 33.01 -8.11 -17.30
C ARG A 2 31.50 -8.36 -17.38
N ALA A 3 30.87 -8.69 -16.26
CA ALA A 3 29.45 -9.02 -16.15
C ALA A 3 28.54 -7.90 -16.69
N ASP A 4 28.83 -6.63 -16.38
CA ASP A 4 28.07 -5.47 -16.87
C ASP A 4 28.06 -5.37 -18.41
N LYS A 5 29.18 -5.69 -19.06
CA LYS A 5 29.30 -5.73 -20.53
C LYS A 5 28.64 -6.97 -21.11
N TYR A 6 28.82 -8.12 -20.46
CA TYR A 6 28.26 -9.39 -20.90
C TYR A 6 26.72 -9.35 -20.96
N PHE A 7 26.09 -8.79 -19.94
CA PHE A 7 24.62 -8.69 -19.89
C PHE A 7 24.03 -7.45 -20.57
N ALA A 8 24.85 -6.56 -21.15
CA ALA A 8 24.38 -5.34 -21.80
C ALA A 8 23.37 -5.62 -22.92
N GLY A 9 23.58 -6.69 -23.69
CA GLY A 9 22.65 -7.10 -24.75
C GLY A 9 21.30 -7.58 -24.21
N LYS A 10 21.28 -8.25 -23.05
CA LYS A 10 20.04 -8.73 -22.40
C LYS A 10 19.21 -7.60 -21.82
N PHE A 11 19.85 -6.58 -21.24
CA PHE A 11 19.18 -5.48 -20.54
C PHE A 11 19.11 -4.17 -21.34
N GLY A 12 19.51 -4.20 -22.62
CA GLY A 12 19.44 -3.07 -23.54
C GLY A 12 20.52 -2.00 -23.35
N SER A 13 21.21 -1.96 -22.22
CA SER A 13 22.41 -1.14 -22.03
C SER A 13 23.30 -1.70 -20.92
N ARG A 14 24.58 -1.31 -20.95
CA ARG A 14 25.54 -1.62 -19.88
C ARG A 14 25.11 -1.04 -18.53
N THR A 15 24.49 0.15 -18.53
CA THR A 15 23.98 0.79 -17.32
C THR A 15 22.86 -0.03 -16.68
N LYS A 16 21.87 -0.44 -17.48
CA LYS A 16 20.76 -1.29 -17.01
C LYS A 16 21.28 -2.65 -16.52
N ALA A 17 22.23 -3.26 -17.22
CA ALA A 17 22.86 -4.49 -16.75
C ALA A 17 23.56 -4.32 -15.39
N ALA A 18 24.27 -3.20 -15.18
CA ALA A 18 24.92 -2.90 -13.91
C ALA A 18 23.90 -2.68 -12.77
N GLU A 19 22.73 -2.10 -13.04
CA GLU A 19 21.66 -1.94 -12.04
C GLU A 19 21.07 -3.28 -11.60
N GLU A 20 20.92 -4.23 -12.52
CA GLU A 20 20.47 -5.61 -12.27
C GLU A 20 21.47 -6.39 -11.41
N LEU A 21 22.76 -6.30 -11.76
CA LEU A 21 23.87 -6.92 -11.02
C LEU A 21 24.03 -6.30 -9.63
N THR A 22 24.00 -4.97 -9.52
CA THR A 22 24.11 -4.26 -8.23
C THR A 22 22.94 -4.57 -7.30
N ALA A 23 21.74 -4.80 -7.87
CA ALA A 23 20.57 -5.23 -7.12
C ALA A 23 20.62 -6.71 -6.70
N GLY A 24 21.69 -7.44 -7.03
CA GLY A 24 21.87 -8.84 -6.68
C GLY A 24 20.95 -9.80 -7.43
N ARG A 25 20.40 -9.40 -8.58
CA ARG A 25 19.39 -10.19 -9.32
C ARG A 25 19.98 -11.25 -10.23
N ILE A 26 21.30 -11.29 -10.37
CA ILE A 26 21.99 -12.29 -11.17
C ILE A 26 22.94 -13.02 -10.24
N LEU A 27 22.76 -14.34 -10.16
CA LEU A 27 23.67 -15.22 -9.47
C LEU A 27 24.56 -15.92 -10.49
N LYS A 28 25.84 -16.10 -10.16
CA LYS A 28 26.76 -17.00 -10.85
C LYS A 28 27.07 -18.16 -9.91
N ASN A 29 26.74 -19.37 -10.31
CA ASN A 29 26.94 -20.59 -9.50
C ASN A 29 26.38 -20.42 -8.06
N GLY A 30 25.16 -19.86 -7.95
CA GLY A 30 24.47 -19.64 -6.68
C GLY A 30 24.96 -18.46 -5.83
N LYS A 31 25.95 -17.67 -6.27
CA LYS A 31 26.44 -16.47 -5.57
C LYS A 31 26.10 -15.19 -6.30
N VAL A 32 25.81 -14.12 -5.56
CA VAL A 32 25.52 -12.79 -6.13
C VAL A 32 26.68 -12.35 -7.01
N LEU A 33 26.37 -11.99 -8.26
CA LEU A 33 27.31 -11.52 -9.26
C LEU A 33 27.29 -9.99 -9.32
N LEU A 34 28.45 -9.36 -9.18
CA LEU A 34 28.60 -7.90 -9.19
C LEU A 34 28.96 -7.37 -10.59
N PRO A 35 28.69 -6.09 -10.90
CA PRO A 35 28.96 -5.50 -12.22
C PRO A 35 30.41 -5.65 -12.73
N LYS A 36 31.37 -5.67 -11.80
CA LYS A 36 32.81 -5.71 -12.08
C LYS A 36 33.35 -7.13 -12.24
N ASP A 37 32.57 -8.16 -11.89
CA ASP A 37 33.04 -9.54 -11.86
C ASP A 37 33.23 -10.08 -13.28
N GLU A 38 34.08 -11.10 -13.43
CA GLU A 38 34.34 -11.73 -14.71
C GLU A 38 33.45 -12.96 -14.95
N VAL A 39 32.94 -13.03 -16.18
CA VAL A 39 32.06 -14.09 -16.67
C VAL A 39 32.49 -14.63 -18.03
N SER A 40 32.06 -15.84 -18.32
CA SER A 40 32.28 -16.59 -19.56
C SER A 40 30.99 -17.27 -20.01
N ASP A 41 30.92 -17.66 -21.28
CA ASP A 41 29.72 -18.30 -21.86
C ASP A 41 29.37 -19.65 -21.20
N GLY A 42 30.34 -20.29 -20.53
CA GLY A 42 30.16 -21.56 -19.81
C GLY A 42 29.72 -21.43 -18.35
N ASP A 43 29.56 -20.22 -17.83
CA ASP A 43 29.07 -20.00 -16.47
C ASP A 43 27.55 -20.26 -16.37
N GLU A 44 27.10 -20.83 -15.26
CA GLU A 44 25.68 -20.98 -14.97
C GLU A 44 25.14 -19.70 -14.29
N PHE A 45 24.09 -19.13 -14.87
CA PHE A 45 23.45 -17.91 -14.36
C PHE A 45 22.02 -18.18 -13.88
N THR A 46 21.71 -17.73 -12.67
CA THR A 46 20.34 -17.69 -12.16
C THR A 46 19.87 -16.24 -12.15
N PHE A 47 18.75 -15.96 -12.82
CA PHE A 47 18.10 -14.65 -12.77
C PHE A 47 17.01 -14.69 -11.72
N LEU A 48 17.23 -13.97 -10.62
CA LEU A 48 16.20 -13.75 -9.63
C LEU A 48 15.16 -12.79 -10.22
N PRO A 49 13.87 -12.95 -9.86
CA PRO A 49 12.84 -11.99 -10.25
C PRO A 49 13.26 -10.58 -9.87
N ALA A 50 12.91 -9.60 -10.70
CA ALA A 50 12.99 -8.22 -10.26
C ALA A 50 12.19 -8.08 -8.97
N ALA A 51 12.83 -7.63 -7.89
CA ALA A 51 12.09 -7.17 -6.72
C ALA A 51 11.09 -6.11 -7.21
N GLU A 52 9.86 -6.18 -6.73
CA GLU A 52 8.87 -5.13 -6.95
C GLU A 52 9.52 -3.78 -6.60
N ARG A 53 9.65 -2.94 -7.62
CA ARG A 53 10.19 -1.59 -7.49
C ARG A 53 9.02 -0.67 -7.68
N PHE A 54 8.61 -0.04 -6.59
CA PHE A 54 7.59 0.99 -6.63
C PHE A 54 8.25 2.36 -6.72
N VAL A 55 7.60 3.28 -7.42
CA VAL A 55 8.05 4.69 -7.53
C VAL A 55 8.23 5.37 -6.17
N SER A 56 7.58 4.87 -5.12
CA SER A 56 7.79 5.37 -3.76
C SER A 56 7.60 4.32 -2.68
N GLY A 57 8.00 4.69 -1.46
CA GLY A 57 7.82 3.86 -0.27
C GLY A 57 6.38 3.45 0.02
N GLY A 58 5.39 4.17 -0.53
CA GLY A 58 3.97 3.83 -0.42
C GLY A 58 3.65 2.46 -1.03
N GLY A 59 4.17 2.16 -2.22
CA GLY A 59 3.83 0.90 -2.90
C GLY A 59 4.20 -0.35 -2.10
N TYR A 60 5.29 -0.30 -1.33
CA TYR A 60 5.68 -1.39 -0.43
C TYR A 60 4.69 -1.61 0.72
N LYS A 61 3.98 -0.56 1.16
CA LYS A 61 2.94 -0.69 2.18
C LYS A 61 1.73 -1.45 1.63
N LEU A 62 1.27 -1.06 0.44
CA LEU A 62 0.13 -1.70 -0.20
C LEU A 62 0.48 -3.13 -0.64
N SER A 63 1.65 -3.35 -1.26
CA SER A 63 2.11 -4.69 -1.66
C SER A 63 2.16 -5.66 -0.49
N ALA A 64 2.68 -5.24 0.67
CA ALA A 64 2.68 -6.08 1.87
C ALA A 64 1.26 -6.47 2.31
N ALA A 65 0.31 -5.53 2.22
CA ALA A 65 -1.09 -5.78 2.56
C ALA A 65 -1.80 -6.68 1.55
N LEU A 66 -1.66 -6.44 0.25
CA LEU A 66 -2.26 -7.28 -0.79
C LEU A 66 -1.80 -8.73 -0.67
N LYS A 67 -0.51 -8.95 -0.37
CA LYS A 67 0.05 -10.28 -0.09
C LYS A 67 -0.53 -10.89 1.19
N ALA A 68 -0.56 -10.13 2.29
CA ALA A 68 -1.10 -10.60 3.56
C ALA A 68 -2.57 -11.02 3.46
N PHE A 69 -3.37 -10.29 2.67
CA PHE A 69 -4.80 -10.53 2.48
C PHE A 69 -5.12 -11.43 1.28
N SER A 70 -4.10 -11.87 0.53
CA SER A 70 -4.26 -12.65 -0.71
C SER A 70 -5.25 -11.99 -1.69
N PHE A 71 -5.18 -10.66 -1.83
CA PHE A 71 -6.11 -9.90 -2.64
C PHE A 71 -5.63 -9.77 -4.09
N ASP A 72 -6.52 -10.11 -5.03
CA ASP A 72 -6.26 -10.01 -6.46
C ASP A 72 -6.70 -8.64 -7.01
N CYS A 73 -5.80 -7.88 -7.62
CA CYS A 73 -6.10 -6.60 -8.28
C CYS A 73 -6.41 -6.76 -9.78
N ALA A 74 -6.21 -7.94 -10.36
CA ALA A 74 -6.28 -8.16 -11.80
C ALA A 74 -7.64 -7.75 -12.39
N GLY A 75 -7.59 -6.91 -13.43
CA GLY A 75 -8.78 -6.49 -14.17
C GLY A 75 -9.70 -5.51 -13.44
N LYS A 76 -9.38 -5.11 -12.20
CA LYS A 76 -10.20 -4.22 -11.36
C LYS A 76 -9.88 -2.74 -11.58
N THR A 77 -10.89 -1.90 -11.36
CA THR A 77 -10.77 -0.43 -11.39
C THR A 77 -10.66 0.12 -9.97
N PHE A 78 -9.65 0.95 -9.70
CA PHE A 78 -9.41 1.51 -8.38
C PHE A 78 -9.46 3.04 -8.35
N ALA A 79 -9.79 3.61 -7.19
CA ALA A 79 -9.39 4.98 -6.85
C ALA A 79 -8.29 4.96 -5.78
N ASP A 80 -7.24 5.75 -5.98
CA ASP A 80 -6.12 5.95 -5.06
C ASP A 80 -6.23 7.34 -4.42
N ILE A 81 -6.74 7.39 -3.18
CA ILE A 81 -6.98 8.62 -2.43
C ILE A 81 -5.70 9.03 -1.71
N GLY A 82 -5.14 10.17 -2.10
CA GLY A 82 -3.85 10.65 -1.61
C GLY A 82 -2.68 10.03 -2.38
N ALA A 83 -2.81 9.98 -3.71
CA ALA A 83 -1.88 9.28 -4.59
C ALA A 83 -0.44 9.80 -4.46
N SER A 84 -0.23 11.08 -4.17
CA SER A 84 1.10 11.70 -4.00
C SER A 84 2.02 11.38 -5.19
N THR A 85 3.15 10.72 -4.94
CA THR A 85 4.10 10.27 -5.98
C THR A 85 3.63 9.03 -6.76
N GLY A 86 2.52 8.41 -6.34
CA GLY A 86 1.87 7.31 -7.04
C GLY A 86 2.30 5.92 -6.59
N GLY A 87 2.87 5.77 -5.39
CA GLY A 87 3.35 4.46 -4.91
C GLY A 87 2.25 3.40 -4.83
N PHE A 88 1.04 3.76 -4.37
CA PHE A 88 -0.10 2.85 -4.32
C PHE A 88 -0.63 2.56 -5.73
N THR A 89 -0.82 3.61 -6.55
CA THR A 89 -1.15 3.49 -7.97
C THR A 89 -0.23 2.51 -8.70
N ASP A 90 1.08 2.68 -8.61
CA ASP A 90 2.08 1.79 -9.21
C ASP A 90 1.94 0.34 -8.70
N CYS A 91 1.74 0.17 -7.40
CA CYS A 91 1.48 -1.14 -6.82
C CYS A 91 0.24 -1.82 -7.40
N LEU A 92 -0.87 -1.10 -7.55
CA LEU A 92 -2.08 -1.62 -8.18
C LEU A 92 -1.85 -2.02 -9.64
N LEU A 93 -1.17 -1.16 -10.42
CA LEU A 93 -0.89 -1.42 -11.84
C LEU A 93 0.03 -2.62 -12.05
N GLN A 94 1.07 -2.77 -11.21
CA GLN A 94 1.97 -3.93 -11.24
C GLN A 94 1.25 -5.23 -10.82
N ASN A 95 0.18 -5.13 -10.03
CA ASN A 95 -0.69 -6.25 -9.67
C ASN A 95 -1.90 -6.41 -10.62
N GLY A 96 -1.84 -5.82 -11.82
CA GLY A 96 -2.78 -6.08 -12.90
C GLY A 96 -4.07 -5.27 -12.85
N ALA A 97 -4.15 -4.20 -12.06
CA ALA A 97 -5.28 -3.27 -12.12
C ALA A 97 -5.50 -2.78 -13.55
N LYS A 98 -6.78 -2.74 -13.94
CA LYS A 98 -7.21 -2.30 -15.27
C LYS A 98 -7.08 -0.79 -15.42
N GLN A 99 -7.44 -0.05 -14.38
CA GLN A 99 -7.45 1.41 -14.36
C GLN A 99 -7.35 1.91 -12.91
N VAL A 100 -6.66 3.05 -12.72
CA VAL A 100 -6.51 3.70 -11.41
C VAL A 100 -6.80 5.20 -11.55
N PHE A 101 -7.75 5.70 -10.78
CA PHE A 101 -7.99 7.14 -10.60
C PHE A 101 -7.08 7.64 -9.47
N ALA A 102 -6.01 8.33 -9.82
CA ALA A 102 -5.02 8.84 -8.88
C ALA A 102 -5.42 10.23 -8.39
N ILE A 103 -5.88 10.32 -7.14
CA ILE A 103 -6.52 11.52 -6.59
C ILE A 103 -5.60 12.18 -5.58
N ASP A 104 -5.33 13.47 -5.76
CA ASP A 104 -4.59 14.28 -4.80
C ASP A 104 -5.21 15.68 -4.64
N VAL A 105 -5.05 16.25 -3.44
CA VAL A 105 -5.57 17.57 -3.08
C VAL A 105 -4.67 18.71 -3.59
N GLY A 106 -3.39 18.43 -3.82
CA GLY A 106 -2.44 19.39 -4.39
C GLY A 106 -2.25 19.23 -5.89
N GLU A 107 -1.31 20.02 -6.42
CA GLU A 107 -0.73 19.79 -7.74
C GLU A 107 -0.08 18.39 -7.78
N SER A 108 -0.24 17.70 -8.91
CA SER A 108 0.19 16.32 -8.97
C SER A 108 1.71 16.13 -8.88
N LEU A 109 2.09 15.30 -7.92
CA LEU A 109 3.45 14.81 -7.72
C LEU A 109 3.69 13.44 -8.34
N LEU A 110 2.74 12.91 -9.12
CA LEU A 110 2.85 11.58 -9.73
C LEU A 110 4.15 11.44 -10.52
N ASP A 111 4.78 10.29 -10.37
CA ASP A 111 5.95 9.94 -11.17
C ASP A 111 5.61 9.99 -12.67
N GLU A 112 6.57 10.48 -13.47
CA GLU A 112 6.40 10.67 -14.92
C GLU A 112 6.00 9.37 -15.63
N SER A 113 6.47 8.21 -15.15
CA SER A 113 6.08 6.92 -15.72
C SER A 113 4.58 6.62 -15.53
N LEU A 114 3.98 7.08 -14.43
CA LEU A 114 2.56 6.89 -14.14
C LEU A 114 1.70 7.90 -14.90
N LYS A 115 2.17 9.15 -15.06
CA LYS A 115 1.49 10.16 -15.88
C LYS A 115 1.35 9.72 -17.34
N ASN A 116 2.32 8.95 -17.83
CA ASN A 116 2.33 8.42 -19.19
C ASN A 116 1.63 7.06 -19.33
N ASP A 117 1.16 6.43 -18.24
CA ASP A 117 0.44 5.15 -18.30
C ASP A 117 -1.05 5.41 -18.60
N VAL A 118 -1.53 4.88 -19.72
CA VAL A 118 -2.93 5.05 -20.20
C VAL A 118 -3.98 4.48 -19.25
N ARG A 119 -3.58 3.66 -18.27
CA ARG A 119 -4.47 3.12 -17.23
C ARG A 119 -4.64 4.07 -16.05
N VAL A 120 -3.83 5.13 -15.96
CA VAL A 120 -3.91 6.13 -14.89
C VAL A 120 -4.74 7.31 -15.36
N ILE A 121 -5.72 7.71 -14.54
CA ILE A 121 -6.44 8.97 -14.71
C ILE A 121 -6.10 9.84 -13.52
N GLU A 122 -5.40 10.93 -13.80
CA GLU A 122 -4.98 11.90 -12.79
C GLU A 122 -6.13 12.83 -12.42
N MET A 123 -6.34 13.00 -11.11
CA MET A 123 -7.36 13.88 -10.53
C MET A 123 -6.68 14.79 -9.48
N GLU A 124 -5.99 15.82 -9.95
CA GLU A 124 -5.29 16.79 -9.10
C GLU A 124 -6.19 17.93 -8.62
N ASN A 125 -5.78 18.63 -7.56
CA ASN A 125 -6.57 19.68 -6.90
C ASN A 125 -7.96 19.21 -6.44
N VAL A 126 -8.14 17.91 -6.20
CA VAL A 126 -9.39 17.31 -5.76
C VAL A 126 -9.31 16.96 -4.30
N ASN A 127 -10.08 17.67 -3.48
CA ASN A 127 -10.21 17.31 -2.06
C ASN A 127 -11.13 16.09 -1.93
N ALA A 128 -10.56 14.97 -1.50
CA ALA A 128 -11.27 13.71 -1.33
C ALA A 128 -12.57 13.82 -0.52
N ARG A 129 -12.67 14.77 0.42
CA ARG A 129 -13.87 14.99 1.25
C ARG A 129 -15.13 15.34 0.45
N TYR A 130 -14.99 15.76 -0.81
CA TYR A 130 -16.10 16.18 -1.65
C TYR A 130 -16.39 15.22 -2.81
N LEU A 131 -15.61 14.14 -2.95
CA LEU A 131 -15.82 13.14 -4.01
C LEU A 131 -17.22 12.55 -3.95
N GLN A 132 -17.80 12.38 -5.12
CA GLN A 132 -19.09 11.75 -5.37
C GLN A 132 -18.91 10.59 -6.37
N ALA A 133 -19.85 9.65 -6.36
CA ALA A 133 -19.83 8.54 -7.32
C ALA A 133 -19.89 9.03 -8.78
N SER A 134 -20.50 10.19 -9.03
CA SER A 134 -20.58 10.83 -10.34
C SER A 134 -19.25 11.38 -10.88
N ASP A 135 -18.24 11.53 -10.02
CA ASP A 135 -16.91 11.99 -10.44
C ASP A 135 -16.15 10.90 -11.20
N PHE A 136 -16.65 9.66 -11.17
CA PHE A 136 -16.07 8.51 -11.85
C PHE A 136 -16.94 8.11 -13.05
N PRO A 137 -16.35 7.92 -14.25
CA PRO A 137 -17.09 7.53 -15.44
C PRO A 137 -17.59 6.07 -15.39
N CYS A 138 -17.10 5.29 -14.43
CA CYS A 138 -17.45 3.89 -14.23
C CYS A 138 -17.43 3.53 -12.74
N GLY A 139 -17.97 2.36 -12.41
CA GLY A 139 -17.93 1.82 -11.06
C GLY A 139 -16.53 1.45 -10.60
N LEU A 140 -16.24 1.70 -9.32
CA LEU A 140 -14.99 1.29 -8.68
C LEU A 140 -15.13 -0.13 -8.11
N ASP A 141 -14.13 -0.97 -8.38
CA ASP A 141 -13.99 -2.31 -7.80
C ASP A 141 -13.24 -2.30 -6.47
N GLY A 142 -12.44 -1.25 -6.24
CA GLY A 142 -11.82 -1.02 -4.94
C GLY A 142 -11.29 0.40 -4.75
N ILE A 143 -10.96 0.72 -3.51
CA ILE A 143 -10.35 2.02 -3.15
C ILE A 143 -9.12 1.76 -2.29
N VAL A 144 -8.06 2.52 -2.51
CA VAL A 144 -6.91 2.58 -1.61
C VAL A 144 -6.76 4.00 -1.08
N ALA A 145 -6.31 4.17 0.17
CA ALA A 145 -6.13 5.50 0.75
C ALA A 145 -4.88 5.59 1.64
N ASP A 146 -3.95 6.50 1.30
CA ASP A 146 -2.76 6.86 2.08
C ASP A 146 -2.71 8.37 2.38
N VAL A 147 -3.71 8.86 3.11
CA VAL A 147 -3.83 10.29 3.44
C VAL A 147 -3.02 10.70 4.67
N SER A 148 -2.60 11.97 4.73
CA SER A 148 -1.88 12.55 5.88
C SER A 148 -2.61 13.77 6.42
N PHE A 149 -2.38 14.10 7.71
CA PHE A 149 -2.95 15.28 8.37
C PHE A 149 -4.49 15.31 8.46
N ILE A 150 -5.15 14.16 8.24
CA ILE A 150 -6.59 13.99 8.36
C ILE A 150 -6.88 12.63 9.02
N SER A 151 -7.93 12.59 9.84
CA SER A 151 -8.43 11.35 10.41
C SER A 151 -9.31 10.60 9.40
N LEU A 152 -9.22 9.28 9.39
CA LEU A 152 -10.07 8.38 8.61
C LEU A 152 -11.56 8.54 8.93
N LYS A 153 -11.92 9.12 10.09
CA LYS A 153 -13.30 9.53 10.41
C LYS A 153 -13.93 10.38 9.31
N HIS A 154 -13.14 11.21 8.63
CA HIS A 154 -13.61 12.09 7.58
C HIS A 154 -13.51 11.49 6.17
N ILE A 155 -12.82 10.36 6.03
CA ILE A 155 -12.58 9.69 4.74
C ILE A 155 -13.50 8.49 4.56
N PHE A 156 -13.79 7.73 5.61
CA PHE A 156 -14.69 6.57 5.52
C PHE A 156 -16.09 6.88 4.99
N PRO A 157 -16.76 8.00 5.35
CA PRO A 157 -18.04 8.36 4.75
C PRO A 157 -17.95 8.57 3.24
N VAL A 158 -16.85 9.18 2.77
CA VAL A 158 -16.60 9.38 1.33
C VAL A 158 -16.37 8.04 0.64
N ILE A 159 -15.49 7.19 1.18
CA ILE A 159 -15.23 5.86 0.64
C ILE A 159 -16.54 5.09 0.51
N SER A 160 -17.38 5.12 1.55
CA SER A 160 -18.70 4.48 1.51
C SER A 160 -19.61 5.09 0.44
N ALA A 161 -19.58 6.40 0.23
CA ALA A 161 -20.41 7.05 -0.80
C ALA A 161 -20.03 6.66 -2.24
N ILE A 162 -18.73 6.52 -2.53
CA ILE A 162 -18.22 6.32 -3.90
C ILE A 162 -17.95 4.84 -4.25
N LEU A 163 -17.73 3.98 -3.25
CA LEU A 163 -17.50 2.55 -3.46
C LEU A 163 -18.80 1.81 -3.73
N GLN A 164 -18.79 0.81 -4.60
CA GLN A 164 -19.97 -0.02 -4.82
C GLN A 164 -20.17 -1.04 -3.69
N GLU A 165 -21.42 -1.45 -3.48
CA GLU A 165 -21.78 -2.48 -2.52
C GLU A 165 -21.01 -3.79 -2.80
N GLY A 166 -20.50 -4.43 -1.76
CA GLY A 166 -19.72 -5.66 -1.85
C GLY A 166 -18.29 -5.51 -2.39
N LYS A 167 -17.80 -4.28 -2.58
CA LYS A 167 -16.42 -3.99 -3.01
C LYS A 167 -15.52 -3.62 -1.84
N ASP A 168 -14.21 -3.63 -2.11
CA ASP A 168 -13.15 -3.59 -1.10
C ASP A 168 -12.47 -2.23 -1.00
N ALA A 169 -12.00 -1.88 0.19
CA ALA A 169 -11.13 -0.74 0.40
C ALA A 169 -9.92 -1.10 1.29
N PHE A 170 -8.78 -0.47 1.02
CA PHE A 170 -7.55 -0.61 1.80
C PHE A 170 -7.10 0.76 2.28
N THR A 171 -7.19 1.01 3.58
CA THR A 171 -6.86 2.34 4.14
C THR A 171 -5.70 2.25 5.10
N LEU A 172 -4.77 3.20 5.00
CA LEU A 172 -3.65 3.29 5.92
C LEU A 172 -4.06 4.02 7.20
N ILE A 173 -4.03 3.30 8.32
CA ILE A 173 -4.13 3.87 9.66
C ILE A 173 -2.75 4.39 10.05
N LYS A 174 -2.66 5.72 10.19
CA LYS A 174 -1.48 6.42 10.68
C LYS A 174 -1.75 6.89 12.12
N PRO A 175 -1.26 6.19 13.16
CA PRO A 175 -1.61 6.49 14.54
C PRO A 175 -1.43 7.96 14.92
N GLN A 176 -0.41 8.63 14.40
CA GLN A 176 -0.12 10.04 14.67
C GLN A 176 -1.21 11.02 14.22
N PHE A 177 -2.08 10.63 13.30
CA PHE A 177 -3.21 11.45 12.82
C PHE A 177 -4.55 11.06 13.45
N GLU A 178 -4.59 9.93 14.18
CA GLU A 178 -5.79 9.44 14.87
C GLU A 178 -5.71 9.62 16.40
N CYS A 179 -4.49 9.79 16.92
CA CYS A 179 -4.20 9.96 18.33
C CYS A 179 -4.47 11.38 18.80
N GLU A 180 -4.91 11.51 20.05
CA GLU A 180 -4.98 12.80 20.75
C GLU A 180 -3.56 13.28 21.13
N LYS A 181 -3.39 14.60 21.31
CA LYS A 181 -2.07 15.22 21.54
C LYS A 181 -1.28 14.58 22.70
N GLN A 182 -1.95 14.09 23.75
CA GLN A 182 -1.32 13.47 24.93
C GLN A 182 -0.67 12.11 24.65
N GLY A 183 -1.11 11.39 23.60
CA GLY A 183 -0.58 10.09 23.24
C GLY A 183 0.64 10.14 22.31
N ILE A 184 1.02 11.34 21.85
CA ILE A 184 2.13 11.58 20.94
C ILE A 184 3.38 11.98 21.73
N GLY A 185 4.48 11.24 21.55
CA GLY A 185 5.77 11.56 22.16
C GLY A 185 6.43 12.81 21.56
N LYS A 186 7.51 13.30 22.19
CA LYS A 186 8.22 14.52 21.78
C LYS A 186 8.72 14.51 20.33
N SER A 187 8.97 13.32 19.75
CA SER A 187 9.42 13.13 18.37
C SER A 187 8.28 12.93 17.37
N GLY A 188 7.01 13.10 17.77
CA GLY A 188 5.85 12.80 16.91
C GLY A 188 5.54 11.30 16.79
N ILE A 189 6.22 10.45 17.58
CA ILE A 189 5.99 9.01 17.62
C ILE A 189 4.92 8.69 18.67
N VAL A 190 3.88 7.98 18.26
CA VAL A 190 2.80 7.52 19.13
C VAL A 190 3.31 6.41 20.05
N LYS A 191 2.94 6.47 21.32
CA LYS A 191 3.28 5.43 22.29
C LYS A 191 2.57 4.13 21.90
N LYS A 192 3.29 3.00 21.92
CA LYS A 192 2.71 1.67 21.61
C LYS A 192 1.42 1.35 22.39
N THR A 193 1.30 1.83 23.62
CA THR A 193 0.11 1.67 24.48
C THR A 193 -1.16 2.28 23.89
N GLU A 194 -1.06 3.27 23.00
CA GLU A 194 -2.21 3.95 22.38
C GLU A 194 -2.70 3.25 21.10
N HIS A 195 -1.88 2.42 20.46
CA HIS A 195 -2.18 1.87 19.13
C HIS A 195 -3.47 1.05 19.11
N LYS A 196 -3.67 0.17 20.10
CA LYS A 196 -4.90 -0.64 20.20
C LYS A 196 -6.15 0.20 20.40
N LYS A 197 -6.06 1.26 21.22
CA LYS A 197 -7.15 2.22 21.44
C LYS A 197 -7.48 2.98 20.16
N ILE A 198 -6.46 3.42 19.43
CA ILE A 198 -6.60 4.11 18.14
C ILE A 198 -7.28 3.21 17.12
N VAL A 199 -6.80 1.98 16.93
CA VAL A 199 -7.38 1.04 15.98
C VAL A 199 -8.83 0.75 16.35
N LYS A 200 -9.14 0.50 17.64
CA LYS A 200 -10.53 0.32 18.10
C LYS A 200 -11.43 1.50 17.72
N LYS A 201 -10.95 2.74 17.86
CA LYS A 201 -11.67 3.95 17.46
C LYS A 201 -11.90 4.01 15.94
N VAL A 202 -10.89 3.65 15.14
CA VAL A 202 -11.00 3.58 13.67
C VAL A 202 -12.02 2.52 13.23
N LEU A 203 -12.07 1.36 13.88
CA LEU A 203 -13.07 0.32 13.56
C LEU A 203 -14.51 0.81 13.80
N VAL A 204 -14.73 1.63 14.83
CA VAL A 204 -16.04 2.27 15.07
C VAL A 204 -16.38 3.22 13.93
N PHE A 205 -15.44 4.07 13.49
CA PHE A 205 -15.68 4.98 12.38
C PHE A 205 -16.03 4.27 11.08
N ALA A 206 -15.37 3.14 10.80
CA ALA A 206 -15.67 2.32 9.63
C ALA A 206 -17.11 1.79 9.70
N ALA A 207 -17.49 1.19 10.83
CA ALA A 207 -18.83 0.65 11.05
C ALA A 207 -19.92 1.73 10.96
N GLU A 208 -19.71 2.90 11.58
CA GLU A 208 -20.62 4.06 11.48
C GLU A 208 -20.78 4.57 10.03
N SER A 209 -19.81 4.30 9.16
CA SER A 209 -19.84 4.67 7.75
C SER A 209 -20.37 3.56 6.83
N GLY A 210 -20.80 2.41 7.36
CA GLY A 210 -21.24 1.26 6.54
C GLY A 210 -20.10 0.49 5.89
N LEU A 211 -18.89 0.56 6.47
CA LEU A 211 -17.72 -0.20 6.04
C LEU A 211 -17.41 -1.27 7.09
N GLU A 212 -17.35 -2.52 6.66
CA GLU A 212 -17.03 -3.66 7.51
C GLU A 212 -15.52 -3.93 7.53
N PRO A 213 -14.85 -3.87 8.69
CA PRO A 213 -13.47 -4.32 8.84
C PRO A 213 -13.35 -5.83 8.67
N LEU A 214 -12.46 -6.25 7.77
CA LEU A 214 -12.19 -7.66 7.52
C LEU A 214 -10.91 -8.10 8.21
N GLU A 215 -9.78 -7.47 7.87
CA GLU A 215 -8.45 -7.87 8.30
C GLU A 215 -7.52 -6.65 8.43
N ILE A 216 -6.42 -6.80 9.17
CA ILE A 216 -5.41 -5.75 9.37
C ILE A 216 -4.01 -6.33 9.27
N THR A 217 -3.06 -5.53 8.79
CA THR A 217 -1.63 -5.82 8.88
C THR A 217 -0.84 -4.53 9.10
N ASN A 218 0.45 -4.60 9.41
CA ASN A 218 1.32 -3.43 9.43
C ASN A 218 1.97 -3.17 8.08
N ALA A 219 2.14 -1.89 7.75
CA ALA A 219 3.09 -1.49 6.72
C ALA A 219 4.53 -1.87 7.14
N PRO A 220 5.48 -1.97 6.19
CA PRO A 220 6.89 -2.25 6.52
C PRO A 220 7.42 -1.33 7.62
N ILE A 221 7.84 -1.92 8.74
CA ILE A 221 8.26 -1.19 9.93
C ILE A 221 9.61 -0.52 9.68
N LYS A 222 9.71 0.77 9.99
CA LYS A 222 10.93 1.56 9.86
C LYS A 222 11.36 2.08 11.24
N LYS A 223 12.63 1.86 11.58
CA LYS A 223 13.22 2.34 12.84
C LYS A 223 13.06 3.86 12.96
N GLY A 224 12.57 4.33 14.10
CA GLY A 224 12.37 5.77 14.37
C GLY A 224 11.18 6.41 13.66
N LYS A 225 10.27 5.62 13.09
CA LYS A 225 9.00 6.08 12.52
C LYS A 225 7.81 5.46 13.26
N ASN A 226 6.62 6.02 13.07
CA ASN A 226 5.38 5.42 13.55
C ASN A 226 5.14 4.09 12.84
N ILE A 227 4.64 3.09 13.57
CA ILE A 227 4.09 1.88 12.96
C ILE A 227 2.74 2.26 12.33
N GLU A 228 2.61 2.05 11.03
CA GLU A 228 1.38 2.30 10.27
C GLU A 228 0.72 0.95 9.96
N TYR A 229 -0.61 0.95 9.84
CA TYR A 229 -1.39 -0.27 9.59
C TYR A 229 -2.20 -0.14 8.33
N VAL A 230 -2.35 -1.22 7.56
CA VAL A 230 -3.29 -1.28 6.44
C VAL A 230 -4.51 -2.05 6.91
N LEU A 231 -5.68 -1.40 6.87
CA LEU A 231 -6.97 -2.00 7.18
C LEU A 231 -7.69 -2.37 5.89
N HIS A 232 -8.09 -3.63 5.75
CA HIS A 232 -8.97 -4.11 4.70
C HIS A 232 -10.43 -3.99 5.15
N LEU A 233 -11.20 -3.28 4.34
CA LEU A 233 -12.60 -2.96 4.54
C LEU A 233 -13.42 -3.50 3.37
N LYS A 234 -14.68 -3.81 3.63
CA LYS A 234 -15.67 -4.11 2.60
C LYS A 234 -16.90 -3.24 2.80
N LYS A 235 -17.44 -2.65 1.72
CA LYS A 235 -18.72 -1.94 1.80
C LYS A 235 -19.84 -2.98 1.87
N ASN A 236 -20.53 -3.03 2.99
CA ASN A 236 -21.65 -3.94 3.24
C ASN A 236 -22.85 -3.17 3.83
N GLY A 237 -24.05 -3.42 3.34
CA GLY A 237 -25.32 -3.01 3.92
C GLY A 237 -25.59 -3.87 5.15
N ALA A 238 -25.63 -3.22 6.32
CA ALA A 238 -25.77 -3.90 7.60
C ALA A 238 -27.02 -4.81 7.66
N THR A 239 -26.84 -6.05 8.12
CA THR A 239 -27.91 -6.97 8.55
C THR A 239 -27.55 -7.60 9.91
N ASP A 240 -28.53 -8.05 10.70
CA ASP A 240 -28.32 -8.48 12.09
C ASP A 240 -27.31 -9.65 12.26
N LEU A 241 -27.24 -10.58 11.30
CA LEU A 241 -26.26 -11.67 11.31
C LEU A 241 -24.81 -11.15 11.13
N GLN A 242 -24.64 -10.01 10.46
CA GLN A 242 -23.34 -9.37 10.30
C GLN A 242 -22.81 -8.75 11.60
N ASN A 243 -23.68 -8.44 12.59
CA ASN A 243 -23.24 -7.82 13.84
C ASN A 243 -22.38 -8.78 14.68
N THR A 244 -22.72 -10.07 14.73
CA THR A 244 -21.92 -11.08 15.45
C THR A 244 -20.59 -11.35 14.75
N ILE A 245 -20.62 -11.46 13.41
CA ILE A 245 -19.41 -11.69 12.60
C ILE A 245 -18.45 -10.48 12.72
N SER A 246 -18.99 -9.27 12.62
CA SER A 246 -18.25 -8.01 12.80
C SER A 246 -17.55 -7.96 14.15
N LYS A 247 -18.20 -8.39 15.24
CA LYS A 247 -17.59 -8.41 16.57
C LYS A 247 -16.38 -9.36 16.64
N ALA A 248 -16.52 -10.58 16.14
CA ALA A 248 -15.44 -11.55 16.11
C ALA A 248 -14.27 -11.09 15.21
N ARG A 249 -14.55 -10.45 14.07
CA ARG A 249 -13.53 -9.84 13.20
C ARG A 249 -12.77 -8.72 13.92
N ASN A 250 -13.49 -7.81 14.57
CA ASN A 250 -12.89 -6.72 15.33
C ASN A 250 -11.97 -7.24 16.46
N GLU A 251 -12.36 -8.30 17.16
CA GLU A 251 -11.50 -8.93 18.18
C GLU A 251 -10.22 -9.52 17.56
N ARG A 252 -10.31 -10.19 16.40
CA ARG A 252 -9.12 -10.71 15.68
C ARG A 252 -8.18 -9.59 15.26
N ILE A 253 -8.73 -8.51 14.70
CA ILE A 253 -7.96 -7.31 14.31
C ILE A 253 -7.21 -6.75 15.52
N LEU A 254 -7.89 -6.61 16.67
CA LEU A 254 -7.28 -6.08 17.89
C LEU A 254 -6.20 -7.00 18.48
N ASN A 255 -6.35 -8.31 18.32
CA ASN A 255 -5.33 -9.29 18.72
C ASN A 255 -4.10 -9.24 17.79
N GLU A 256 -4.31 -9.01 16.49
CA GLU A 256 -3.20 -8.86 15.53
C GLU A 256 -2.36 -7.61 15.82
N ILE A 257 -2.99 -6.51 16.27
CA ILE A 257 -2.26 -5.34 16.76
C ILE A 257 -1.31 -5.70 17.92
N ASP A 258 -1.78 -6.48 18.90
CA ASP A 258 -0.94 -6.91 20.02
C ASP A 258 0.22 -7.77 19.55
N ARG A 259 0.00 -8.64 18.55
CA ARG A 259 1.06 -9.46 17.93
C ARG A 259 2.11 -8.58 17.26
N ILE A 260 1.70 -7.66 16.40
CA ILE A 260 2.60 -6.74 15.67
C ILE A 260 3.46 -5.94 16.67
N LEU A 261 2.85 -5.40 17.73
CA LEU A 261 3.55 -4.58 18.71
C LEU A 261 4.58 -5.37 19.53
N LYS A 262 4.34 -6.67 19.78
CA LYS A 262 5.28 -7.59 20.42
C LYS A 262 6.48 -7.87 19.50
N THR A 263 6.24 -8.24 18.24
CA THR A 263 7.31 -8.56 17.28
C THR A 263 8.23 -7.37 16.98
N ASP A 264 7.73 -6.13 17.01
CA ASP A 264 8.58 -4.92 16.91
C ASP A 264 9.49 -4.72 18.14
N THR A 265 9.13 -5.26 19.30
CA THR A 265 9.93 -5.13 20.53
C THR A 265 11.10 -6.12 20.55
N GLU A 266 10.95 -7.27 19.92
CA GLU A 266 11.98 -8.33 19.85
C GLU A 266 13.07 -8.04 18.80
N ASN A 267 12.80 -7.16 17.84
CA ASN A 267 13.75 -6.75 16.79
C ASN A 267 14.58 -5.49 17.14
N LYS A 268 14.65 -5.12 18.42
CA LYS A 268 15.45 -3.98 18.94
C LYS A 268 16.59 -4.46 19.81
#